data_AF-A0A9P6NK63-F1
#
_entry.id   AF-A0A9P6NK63-F1
#
_cell.length_a   1.000
_cell.length_b   1.000
_cell.length_c   1.000
_cell.angle_alpha   90.00
_cell.angle_beta   90.00
_cell.angle_gamma   90.00
#
_symmetry.space_group_name_H-M   'P 1'
#
loop_
_entity.id
_entity.type
_entity.pdbx_description
1 polymer ?
#
loop_
_entity_poly.entity_id
_entity_poly.type
_entity_poly.pdbx_seq_one_letter_code
_entity_poly.pdbx_strand_id
1 'polypeptide(L)'
;MSAQYPIHDPVAGLETDLHLTGLRFNISLAVFYVTYVLVELPSNHLLRYFGAKVWLPGLVFLWGTTTICTAFVTTYASLIGIRLVLGFFEGGLLPGMVLHLSTLYLKDELQLRIGLFFSCSAWSGALGGFLAYAIERMNGVGGKPSWAWIFILENRFKFDYDSWRKSQRTDSKRRSECNQDTEETEKKLPLDFCPAVSFDALQVEKFETQEVWRGILEPQVWMTGFALMFITIATQSFGFFLVIKEMGHDRVYTQLLSAYPYLPASVLVIVISFLADKWQSRGPMILVMLPLSIAGYLMAIISERPKIRYASVFLIGAGLYPPIPCFFTLIAHNTSGMTKRATVTALQTMIANSAGFFAPFLYTSDQAPRFVKGHTIALGLICAAWVLTACNVLYCWKENKARKAGKKDYRVKRYQVMINENKTKAPIGDRDPTFVFTL
;
A
#
# COMPACT_ATOMS: atom_id res chain seq x y z
N MET A 1 -16.14 -25.75 38.99
CA MET A 1 -17.16 -25.10 38.14
C MET A 1 -16.46 -24.60 36.89
N SER A 2 -16.82 -25.19 35.76
CA SER A 2 -16.20 -25.08 34.44
C SER A 2 -16.29 -23.68 33.86
N ALA A 3 -15.17 -22.98 33.75
CA ALA A 3 -15.07 -21.76 32.94
C ALA A 3 -15.07 -22.14 31.45
N GLN A 4 -16.25 -22.12 30.85
CA GLN A 4 -16.42 -22.04 29.40
C GLN A 4 -15.88 -20.68 28.94
N TYR A 5 -14.61 -20.63 28.54
CA TYR A 5 -14.07 -19.49 27.80
C TYR A 5 -14.82 -19.41 26.46
N PRO A 6 -15.48 -18.29 26.12
CA PRO A 6 -16.14 -18.15 24.83
C PRO A 6 -15.05 -18.19 23.74
N ILE A 7 -15.10 -19.23 22.92
CA ILE A 7 -13.99 -19.67 22.04
C ILE A 7 -13.97 -18.87 20.72
N HIS A 8 -14.20 -17.56 20.77
CA HIS A 8 -14.44 -16.73 19.58
C HIS A 8 -13.74 -15.37 19.54
N ASP A 9 -12.79 -15.04 20.41
CA ASP A 9 -12.13 -13.72 20.33
C ASP A 9 -10.99 -13.68 19.27
N PRO A 10 -11.13 -12.92 18.16
CA PRO A 10 -10.10 -12.74 17.15
C PRO A 10 -8.88 -11.95 17.67
N VAL A 11 -9.00 -11.25 18.80
CA VAL A 11 -7.91 -10.49 19.42
C VAL A 11 -7.92 -10.69 20.94
N ALA A 12 -7.29 -11.74 21.44
CA ALA A 12 -6.86 -11.92 22.85
C ALA A 12 -7.75 -11.28 23.97
N GLY A 13 -9.08 -11.43 23.91
CA GLY A 13 -10.02 -10.90 24.92
C GLY A 13 -10.54 -9.46 24.72
N LEU A 14 -10.15 -8.76 23.65
CA LEU A 14 -10.58 -7.37 23.39
C LEU A 14 -12.10 -7.25 23.21
N GLU A 15 -12.73 -8.23 22.57
CA GLU A 15 -14.19 -8.22 22.35
C GLU A 15 -14.97 -8.40 23.65
N THR A 16 -14.49 -9.27 24.54
CA THR A 16 -15.06 -9.46 25.87
C THR A 16 -14.82 -8.27 26.79
N ASP A 17 -13.64 -7.66 26.76
CA ASP A 17 -13.27 -6.53 27.63
C ASP A 17 -14.01 -5.24 27.28
N LEU A 18 -14.29 -4.99 25.99
CA LEU A 18 -14.99 -3.78 25.52
C LEU A 18 -16.48 -4.02 25.19
N HIS A 19 -17.02 -5.21 25.49
CA HIS A 19 -18.38 -5.61 25.15
C HIS A 19 -18.73 -5.34 23.67
N LEU A 20 -17.83 -5.74 22.76
CA LEU A 20 -17.98 -5.57 21.32
C LEU A 20 -18.95 -6.64 20.79
N THR A 21 -20.25 -6.41 20.96
CA THR A 21 -21.28 -7.32 20.47
C THR A 21 -21.60 -7.09 18.98
N GLY A 22 -21.70 -8.19 18.22
CA GLY A 22 -22.15 -8.18 16.83
C GLY A 22 -21.26 -7.36 15.89
N LEU A 23 -21.85 -6.40 15.18
CA LEU A 23 -21.17 -5.62 14.13
C LEU A 23 -20.20 -4.55 14.68
N ARG A 24 -20.19 -4.31 16.00
CA ARG A 24 -19.39 -3.22 16.61
C ARG A 24 -17.89 -3.35 16.36
N PHE A 25 -17.36 -4.58 16.35
CA PHE A 25 -15.96 -4.82 16.00
C PHE A 25 -15.67 -4.41 14.54
N ASN A 26 -16.49 -4.87 13.60
CA ASN A 26 -16.34 -4.53 12.18
C ASN A 26 -16.49 -3.03 11.92
N ILE A 27 -17.44 -2.36 12.60
CA ILE A 27 -17.60 -0.90 12.53
C ILE A 27 -16.33 -0.20 13.03
N SER A 28 -15.73 -0.66 14.13
CA SER A 28 -14.49 -0.05 14.67
C SER A 28 -13.31 -0.15 13.70
N LEU A 29 -13.23 -1.24 12.91
CA LEU A 29 -12.25 -1.40 11.84
C LEU A 29 -12.56 -0.50 10.65
N ALA A 30 -13.83 -0.41 10.24
CA ALA A 30 -14.24 0.36 9.08
C ALA A 30 -14.07 1.88 9.27
N VAL A 31 -14.31 2.39 10.49
CA VAL A 31 -14.24 3.82 10.78
C VAL A 31 -12.81 4.39 10.64
N PHE A 32 -11.78 3.59 10.89
CA PHE A 32 -10.38 3.96 10.63
C PHE A 32 -10.16 4.37 9.17
N TYR A 33 -10.74 3.63 8.22
CA TYR A 33 -10.56 3.89 6.80
C TYR A 33 -11.24 5.17 6.33
N VAL A 34 -12.25 5.68 7.05
CA VAL A 34 -12.94 6.92 6.69
C VAL A 34 -11.99 8.11 6.77
N THR A 35 -11.28 8.29 7.89
CA THR A 35 -10.30 9.38 8.03
C THR A 35 -9.05 9.11 7.22
N TYR A 36 -8.65 7.85 7.09
CA TYR A 36 -7.51 7.45 6.26
C TYR A 36 -7.67 7.95 4.81
N VAL A 37 -8.76 7.56 4.14
CA VAL A 37 -9.05 7.88 2.73
C VAL A 37 -9.18 9.40 2.52
N LEU A 38 -9.80 10.13 3.46
CA LEU A 38 -9.97 11.58 3.35
C LEU A 38 -8.65 12.36 3.42
N VAL A 39 -7.67 11.85 4.17
CA VAL A 39 -6.40 12.56 4.42
C VAL A 39 -5.32 12.22 3.39
N GLU A 40 -5.44 11.11 2.67
CA GLU A 40 -4.45 10.67 1.67
C GLU A 40 -4.10 11.74 0.63
N LEU A 41 -5.12 12.29 -0.05
CA LEU A 41 -4.95 13.30 -1.09
C LEU A 41 -4.36 14.62 -0.55
N PRO A 42 -4.94 15.26 0.48
CA PRO A 42 -4.37 16.50 1.03
C PRO A 42 -2.98 16.28 1.63
N SER A 43 -2.73 15.16 2.32
CA SER A 43 -1.42 14.87 2.92
C SER A 43 -0.31 14.73 1.87
N ASN A 44 -0.61 14.15 0.71
CA ASN A 44 0.38 14.04 -0.36
C ASN A 44 0.73 15.41 -1.00
N HIS A 45 -0.21 16.36 -0.98
CA HIS A 45 0.08 17.74 -1.36
C HIS A 45 0.86 18.50 -0.27
N LEU A 46 0.57 18.26 1.02
CA LEU A 46 1.33 18.82 2.13
C LEU A 46 2.77 18.32 2.17
N LEU A 47 3.02 17.08 1.76
CA LEU A 47 4.35 16.50 1.63
C LEU A 47 5.26 17.32 0.70
N ARG A 48 4.70 17.95 -0.33
CA ARG A 48 5.45 18.83 -1.23
C ARG A 48 5.82 20.15 -0.57
N TYR A 49 4.97 20.66 0.32
CA TYR A 49 5.20 21.93 1.02
C TYR A 49 6.21 21.77 2.17
N PHE A 50 6.02 20.76 3.03
CA PHE A 50 6.88 20.53 4.19
C PHE A 50 8.13 19.69 3.89
N GLY A 51 8.15 19.02 2.74
CA GLY A 51 9.21 18.10 2.34
C GLY A 51 9.12 16.74 3.02
N ALA A 52 9.55 15.70 2.30
CA ALA A 52 9.53 14.31 2.78
C ALA A 52 10.37 14.05 4.03
N LYS A 53 11.43 14.85 4.22
CA LYS A 53 12.32 14.72 5.37
C LYS A 53 11.63 15.03 6.68
N VAL A 54 10.66 15.95 6.74
CA VAL A 54 10.01 16.35 8.00
C VAL A 54 8.62 15.72 8.13
N TRP A 55 7.88 15.64 7.02
CA TRP A 55 6.50 15.20 7.02
C TRP A 55 6.33 13.71 7.35
N LEU A 56 7.01 12.81 6.62
CA LEU A 56 6.86 11.36 6.81
C LEU A 56 7.24 10.91 8.24
N PRO A 57 8.34 11.38 8.83
CA PRO A 57 8.76 10.98 10.18
C PRO A 57 7.85 11.59 11.26
N GLY A 58 7.32 12.80 11.04
CA GLY A 58 6.29 13.40 11.88
C GLY A 58 5.01 12.56 11.91
N LEU A 59 4.56 12.05 10.75
CA LEU A 59 3.42 11.14 10.68
C LEU A 59 3.70 9.81 11.42
N VAL A 60 4.87 9.20 11.23
CA VAL A 60 5.26 7.97 11.95
C VAL A 60 5.26 8.18 13.47
N PHE A 61 5.75 9.33 13.94
CA PHE A 61 5.77 9.68 15.35
C PHE A 61 4.35 9.82 15.93
N LEU A 62 3.48 10.54 15.24
CA LEU A 62 2.09 10.74 15.66
C LEU A 62 1.31 9.42 15.60
N TRP A 63 1.53 8.60 14.57
CA TRP A 63 0.96 7.26 14.44
C TRP A 63 1.41 6.34 15.59
N GLY A 64 2.71 6.27 15.87
CA GLY A 64 3.25 5.46 16.98
C GLY A 64 2.71 5.90 18.34
N THR A 65 2.64 7.22 18.58
CA THR A 65 2.07 7.79 19.82
C THR A 65 0.60 7.40 19.98
N THR A 66 -0.20 7.57 18.92
CA THR A 66 -1.63 7.23 18.92
C THR A 66 -1.86 5.72 19.13
N THR A 67 -0.97 4.89 18.60
CA THR A 67 -1.03 3.43 18.79
C THR A 67 -0.76 3.05 20.25
N ILE A 68 0.19 3.69 20.93
CA ILE A 68 0.42 3.48 22.38
C ILE A 68 -0.81 3.92 23.18
N CYS A 69 -1.44 5.05 22.83
CA CYS A 69 -2.68 5.51 23.48
C CYS A 69 -3.83 4.49 23.34
N THR A 70 -3.85 3.67 22.30
CA THR A 70 -4.87 2.62 22.11
C THR A 70 -4.83 1.58 23.23
N ALA A 71 -3.66 1.33 23.84
CA ALA A 71 -3.51 0.39 24.95
C ALA A 71 -4.23 0.81 26.25
N PHE A 72 -4.68 2.07 26.35
CA PHE A 72 -5.35 2.62 27.53
C PHE A 72 -6.86 2.81 27.33
N VAL A 73 -7.38 2.40 26.17
CA VAL A 73 -8.80 2.52 25.82
C VAL A 73 -9.62 1.50 26.60
N THR A 74 -10.69 1.97 27.25
CA THR A 74 -11.58 1.13 28.07
C THR A 74 -13.03 1.14 27.60
N THR A 75 -13.40 2.00 26.65
CA THR A 75 -14.80 2.14 26.19
C THR A 75 -14.90 2.08 24.66
N TYR A 76 -16.04 1.63 24.16
CA TYR A 76 -16.31 1.59 22.71
C TYR A 76 -16.19 2.97 22.04
N ALA A 77 -16.68 4.03 22.69
CA ALA A 77 -16.60 5.38 22.16
C ALA A 77 -15.13 5.87 22.06
N SER A 78 -14.30 5.58 23.07
CA SER A 78 -12.87 5.91 23.01
C SER A 78 -12.12 5.06 21.98
N LEU A 79 -12.54 3.82 21.74
CA LEU A 79 -12.01 2.98 20.65
C LEU A 79 -12.30 3.59 19.28
N ILE A 80 -13.52 4.08 19.03
CA ILE A 80 -13.85 4.77 17.78
C ILE A 80 -13.02 6.06 17.63
N GLY A 81 -12.94 6.86 18.70
CA GLY A 81 -12.18 8.11 18.69
C GLY A 81 -10.71 7.90 18.36
N ILE A 82 -10.04 6.94 19.01
CA ILE A 82 -8.62 6.66 18.74
C ILE A 82 -8.41 6.11 17.32
N ARG A 83 -9.34 5.29 16.79
CA ARG A 83 -9.29 4.75 15.43
C ARG A 83 -9.37 5.86 14.37
N LEU A 84 -10.24 6.83 14.57
CA LEU A 84 -10.35 8.00 13.67
C LEU A 84 -9.04 8.80 13.64
N VAL A 85 -8.45 9.06 14.81
CA VAL A 85 -7.18 9.80 14.95
C VAL A 85 -6.02 9.01 14.34
N LEU A 86 -5.99 7.69 14.53
CA LEU A 86 -4.97 6.82 13.96
C LEU A 86 -5.04 6.83 12.43
N GLY A 87 -6.24 6.77 11.84
CA GLY A 87 -6.44 6.90 10.39
C GLY A 87 -5.99 8.25 9.84
N PHE A 88 -6.23 9.34 10.59
CA PHE A 88 -5.78 10.68 10.21
C PHE A 88 -4.25 10.79 10.12
N PHE A 89 -3.51 10.21 11.06
CA PHE A 89 -2.04 10.28 11.05
C PHE A 89 -1.39 9.25 10.10
N GLU A 90 -2.02 8.10 9.88
CA GLU A 90 -1.45 7.05 9.02
C GLU A 90 -1.70 7.30 7.53
N GLY A 91 -2.82 7.93 7.17
CA GLY A 91 -3.27 8.06 5.77
C GLY A 91 -2.23 8.64 4.81
N GLY A 92 -1.44 9.61 5.25
CA GLY A 92 -0.42 10.25 4.41
C GLY A 92 0.83 9.44 4.12
N LEU A 93 1.05 8.34 4.86
CA LEU A 93 2.33 7.66 4.92
C LEU A 93 2.61 6.85 3.65
N LEU A 94 1.67 5.98 3.25
CA LEU A 94 1.78 5.16 2.03
C LEU A 94 1.95 6.00 0.75
N PRO A 95 1.01 6.91 0.39
CA PRO A 95 1.14 7.68 -0.85
C PRO A 95 2.38 8.59 -0.81
N GLY A 96 2.74 9.08 0.38
CA GLY A 96 3.91 9.92 0.56
C GLY A 96 5.24 9.19 0.39
N MET A 97 5.36 7.95 0.86
CA MET A 97 6.54 7.12 0.61
C MET A 97 6.67 6.75 -0.87
N VAL A 98 5.57 6.38 -1.54
CA VAL A 98 5.59 6.08 -2.98
C VAL A 98 6.00 7.32 -3.77
N LEU A 99 5.45 8.50 -3.45
CA LEU A 99 5.85 9.75 -4.10
C LEU A 99 7.32 10.05 -3.84
N HIS A 100 7.80 9.90 -2.61
CA HIS A 100 9.20 10.14 -2.26
C HIS A 100 10.15 9.19 -3.00
N LEU A 101 9.87 7.88 -3.02
CA LEU A 101 10.66 6.90 -3.76
C LEU A 101 10.69 7.21 -5.26
N SER A 102 9.58 7.67 -5.83
CA SER A 102 9.50 8.05 -7.26
C SER A 102 10.34 9.28 -7.63
N THR A 103 10.80 10.05 -6.64
CA THR A 103 11.69 11.20 -6.85
C THR A 103 13.16 10.87 -6.61
N LEU A 104 13.45 9.85 -5.79
CA LEU A 104 14.81 9.46 -5.45
C LEU A 104 15.43 8.48 -6.45
N TYR A 105 14.60 7.69 -7.13
CA TYR A 105 15.07 6.56 -7.91
C TYR A 105 14.68 6.66 -9.38
N LEU A 106 15.56 6.12 -10.23
CA LEU A 106 15.31 6.01 -11.66
C LEU A 106 14.16 5.06 -11.93
N LYS A 107 13.53 5.22 -13.10
CA LYS A 107 12.41 4.40 -13.54
C LYS A 107 12.75 2.90 -13.62
N ASP A 108 14.03 2.56 -13.74
CA ASP A 108 14.46 1.18 -13.90
C ASP A 108 14.72 0.46 -12.58
N GLU A 109 14.74 1.18 -11.46
CA GLU A 109 15.03 0.63 -10.13
C GLU A 109 13.88 0.84 -9.13
N LEU A 110 12.84 1.59 -9.53
CA LEU A 110 11.77 1.99 -8.61
C LEU A 110 10.97 0.78 -8.11
N GLN A 111 10.78 -0.26 -8.93
CA GLN A 111 9.88 -1.34 -8.57
C GLN A 111 10.47 -2.28 -7.54
N LEU A 112 11.75 -2.63 -7.63
CA LEU A 112 12.45 -3.38 -6.61
C LEU A 112 12.33 -2.69 -5.25
N ARG A 113 12.48 -1.36 -5.22
CA ARG A 113 12.49 -0.57 -3.98
C ARG A 113 11.11 -0.48 -3.36
N ILE A 114 10.08 -0.28 -4.17
CA ILE A 114 8.67 -0.34 -3.72
C ILE A 114 8.32 -1.78 -3.30
N GLY A 115 8.78 -2.79 -4.05
CA GLY A 115 8.60 -4.21 -3.73
C GLY A 115 9.23 -4.61 -2.40
N LEU A 116 10.45 -4.14 -2.11
CA LEU A 116 11.11 -4.33 -0.81
C LEU A 116 10.30 -3.71 0.31
N PHE A 117 9.79 -2.48 0.13
CA PHE A 117 8.91 -1.84 1.10
C PHE A 117 7.65 -2.67 1.39
N PHE A 118 6.95 -3.16 0.35
CA PHE A 118 5.76 -4.00 0.53
C PHE A 118 6.08 -5.39 1.07
N SER A 119 7.29 -5.93 0.81
CA SER A 119 7.73 -7.20 1.37
C SER A 119 7.81 -7.12 2.90
N CYS A 120 8.24 -5.98 3.47
CA CYS A 120 8.24 -5.76 4.92
C CYS A 120 6.83 -5.90 5.52
N SER A 121 5.77 -5.52 4.80
CA SER A 121 4.40 -5.71 5.26
C SER A 121 4.02 -7.20 5.34
N ALA A 122 4.38 -8.00 4.34
CA ALA A 122 4.16 -9.44 4.36
C ALA A 122 4.98 -10.14 5.47
N TRP A 123 6.24 -9.72 5.67
CA TRP A 123 7.08 -10.18 6.78
C TRP A 123 6.48 -9.81 8.15
N SER A 124 5.92 -8.61 8.28
CA SER A 124 5.21 -8.19 9.48
C SER A 124 4.01 -9.10 9.77
N GLY A 125 3.25 -9.50 8.75
CA GLY A 125 2.17 -10.49 8.89
C GLY A 125 2.65 -11.86 9.40
N ALA A 126 3.79 -12.35 8.90
CA ALA A 126 4.39 -13.60 9.36
C ALA A 126 4.90 -13.50 10.82
N LEU A 127 5.56 -12.40 11.18
CA LEU A 127 6.10 -12.18 12.53
C LEU A 127 5.00 -11.82 13.54
N GLY A 128 3.92 -11.18 13.11
CA GLY A 128 2.81 -10.77 13.97
C GLY A 128 2.14 -11.96 14.64
N GLY A 129 1.94 -13.08 13.91
CA GLY A 129 1.42 -14.32 14.51
C GLY A 129 2.35 -14.90 15.58
N PHE A 130 3.66 -14.85 15.35
CA PHE A 130 4.66 -15.31 16.33
C PHE A 130 4.75 -14.40 17.56
N LEU A 131 4.67 -13.08 17.36
CA LEU A 131 4.70 -12.10 18.44
C LEU A 131 3.42 -12.17 19.28
N ALA A 132 2.25 -12.34 18.64
CA ALA A 132 0.99 -12.56 19.33
C ALA A 132 1.04 -13.80 20.23
N TYR A 133 1.66 -14.89 19.75
CA TYR A 133 1.90 -16.10 20.55
C TYR A 133 2.73 -15.82 21.81
N ALA A 134 3.80 -15.02 21.70
CA ALA A 134 4.64 -14.68 22.85
C ALA A 134 3.90 -13.80 23.87
N ILE A 135 3.10 -12.84 23.38
CA ILE A 135 2.41 -11.85 24.22
C ILE A 135 1.14 -12.42 24.85
N GLU A 136 0.49 -13.43 24.26
CA GLU A 136 -0.69 -14.08 24.87
C GLU A 136 -0.36 -14.65 26.26
N ARG A 137 0.90 -15.08 26.48
CA ARG A 137 1.42 -15.56 27.77
C ARG A 137 1.65 -14.47 28.83
N MET A 138 1.56 -13.19 28.46
CA MET A 138 1.73 -12.05 29.37
C MET A 138 0.42 -11.57 30.01
N ASN A 139 -0.63 -12.38 29.98
CA ASN A 139 -1.92 -11.98 30.54
C ASN A 139 -1.80 -11.72 32.05
N GLY A 140 -2.27 -10.56 32.52
CA GLY A 140 -2.22 -10.16 33.93
C GLY A 140 -0.88 -9.55 34.38
N VAL A 141 0.15 -9.53 33.52
CA VAL A 141 1.41 -8.84 33.84
C VAL A 141 1.14 -7.33 33.93
N GLY A 142 1.46 -6.73 35.08
CA GLY A 142 1.22 -5.30 35.33
C GLY A 142 -0.27 -4.90 35.41
N GLY A 143 -1.18 -5.87 35.66
CA GLY A 143 -2.62 -5.60 35.77
C GLY A 143 -3.31 -5.21 34.46
N LYS A 144 -2.67 -5.48 33.31
CA LYS A 144 -3.21 -5.20 31.98
C LYS A 144 -3.47 -6.49 31.19
N PRO A 145 -4.51 -6.52 30.34
CA PRO A 145 -4.77 -7.65 29.46
C PRO A 145 -3.69 -7.76 28.38
N SER A 146 -3.48 -8.98 27.85
CA SER A 146 -2.42 -9.26 26.85
C SER A 146 -2.49 -8.36 25.62
N TRP A 147 -3.69 -7.97 25.17
CA TRP A 147 -3.86 -7.13 23.97
C TRP A 147 -3.26 -5.73 24.14
N ALA A 148 -3.29 -5.16 25.34
CA ALA A 148 -2.71 -3.84 25.60
C ALA A 148 -1.18 -3.87 25.49
N TRP A 149 -0.56 -4.98 25.87
CA TRP A 149 0.88 -5.19 25.75
C TRP A 149 1.35 -5.28 24.29
N ILE A 150 0.51 -5.75 23.36
CA ILE A 150 0.83 -5.77 21.92
C ILE A 150 1.10 -4.33 21.45
N PHE A 151 0.16 -3.42 21.71
CA PHE A 151 0.28 -2.03 21.28
C PHE A 151 1.45 -1.28 21.95
N ILE A 152 1.73 -1.58 23.22
CA ILE A 152 2.83 -0.97 23.98
C ILE A 152 4.19 -1.46 23.48
N LEU A 153 4.39 -2.77 23.38
CA LEU A 153 5.69 -3.35 23.03
C LEU A 153 6.07 -3.06 21.58
N GLU A 154 5.11 -3.10 20.66
CA GLU A 154 5.35 -2.90 19.23
C GLU A 154 5.82 -1.48 18.90
N ASN A 155 5.41 -0.48 19.70
CA ASN A 155 5.69 0.92 19.42
C ASN A 155 6.74 1.53 20.34
N ARG A 156 7.09 0.89 21.47
CA ARG A 156 8.15 1.35 22.38
C ARG A 156 9.53 1.42 21.72
N PHE A 157 9.82 0.53 20.77
CA PHE A 157 11.12 0.47 20.07
C PHE A 157 11.31 1.52 18.98
N LYS A 158 10.24 2.25 18.58
CA LYS A 158 10.32 3.25 17.50
C LYS A 158 10.84 4.62 17.98
N PHE A 159 11.08 4.81 19.29
CA PHE A 159 11.23 6.14 19.88
C PHE A 159 12.66 6.52 20.25
N ASP A 160 13.35 7.16 19.29
CA ASP A 160 14.16 8.35 19.59
C ASP A 160 14.06 9.34 18.42
N TYR A 161 12.97 10.12 18.42
CA TYR A 161 12.72 11.18 17.45
C TYR A 161 13.86 12.23 17.42
N ASP A 162 14.54 12.43 18.55
CA ASP A 162 15.65 13.38 18.64
C ASP A 162 16.94 12.82 18.02
N SER A 163 17.22 11.51 18.19
CA SER A 163 18.29 10.81 17.46
C SER A 163 18.08 10.83 15.95
N TRP A 164 16.85 10.57 15.48
CA TRP A 164 16.53 10.67 14.05
C TRP A 164 16.68 12.10 13.50
N ARG A 165 16.22 13.12 14.24
CA ARG A 165 16.41 14.54 13.86
C ARG A 165 17.90 14.93 13.82
N LYS A 166 18.72 14.43 14.73
CA LYS A 166 20.18 14.63 14.74
C LYS A 166 20.87 13.97 13.56
N SER A 167 20.43 12.77 13.16
CA SER A 167 20.91 12.07 11.96
C SER A 167 20.67 12.89 10.67
N GLN A 168 19.47 13.46 10.52
CA GLN A 168 19.13 14.31 9.37
C GLN A 168 20.02 15.56 9.22
N ARG A 169 20.39 16.18 10.35
CA ARG A 169 21.28 17.34 10.38
C ARG A 169 22.71 17.00 9.95
N THR A 170 23.10 15.74 10.12
CA THR A 170 24.43 15.23 9.76
C THR A 170 24.48 14.89 8.27
N ASP A 171 23.42 14.27 7.73
CA ASP A 171 23.30 13.99 6.29
C ASP A 171 23.19 15.27 5.44
N SER A 172 22.51 16.30 5.94
CA SER A 172 22.46 17.59 5.22
C SER A 172 23.83 18.27 5.13
N LYS A 173 24.67 18.14 6.16
CA LYS A 173 26.04 18.70 6.18
C LYS A 173 26.98 17.91 5.27
N ARG A 174 26.96 16.57 5.36
CA ARG A 174 27.75 15.70 4.46
C ARG A 174 27.40 15.91 2.98
N ARG A 175 26.12 16.20 2.68
CA ARG A 175 25.68 16.43 1.31
C ARG A 175 26.06 17.82 0.79
N SER A 176 26.06 18.85 1.65
CA SER A 176 26.59 20.17 1.26
C SER A 176 28.09 20.13 1.00
N GLU A 177 28.83 19.31 1.75
CA GLU A 177 30.27 19.09 1.55
C GLU A 177 30.53 18.32 0.23
N CYS A 178 29.79 17.23 -0.03
CA CYS A 178 29.92 16.44 -1.26
C CYS A 178 29.52 17.21 -2.54
N ASN A 179 28.51 18.09 -2.47
CA ASN A 179 28.12 18.93 -3.60
C ASN A 179 29.18 19.99 -3.93
N GLN A 180 29.93 20.50 -2.94
CA GLN A 180 31.06 21.41 -3.19
C GLN A 180 32.22 20.70 -3.91
N ASP A 181 32.48 19.43 -3.59
CA ASP A 181 33.51 18.62 -4.26
C ASP A 181 33.11 18.23 -5.71
N THR A 182 31.80 18.17 -5.99
CA THR A 182 31.27 17.76 -7.30
C THR A 182 31.24 18.92 -8.32
N GLU A 183 31.09 20.17 -7.87
CA GLU A 183 31.15 21.35 -8.75
C GLU A 183 32.53 21.51 -9.44
N GLU A 184 33.62 21.01 -8.85
CA GLU A 184 34.93 20.97 -9.51
C GLU A 184 35.03 19.87 -10.57
N THR A 185 34.22 18.82 -10.46
CA THR A 185 34.28 17.63 -11.33
C THR A 185 33.33 17.75 -12.55
N GLU A 186 32.23 18.51 -12.44
CA GLU A 186 31.24 18.69 -13.52
C GLU A 186 31.74 19.44 -14.76
N LYS A 187 32.91 20.12 -14.71
CA LYS A 187 33.49 20.79 -15.88
C LYS A 187 34.03 19.85 -16.97
N LYS A 188 33.95 18.52 -16.81
CA LYS A 188 34.57 17.55 -17.75
C LYS A 188 33.67 16.42 -18.27
N LEU A 189 32.38 16.37 -17.94
CA LEU A 189 31.51 15.29 -18.44
C LEU A 189 30.54 15.77 -19.54
N PRO A 190 30.44 15.05 -20.68
CA PRO A 190 29.51 15.36 -21.75
C PRO A 190 28.05 15.14 -21.33
N LEU A 191 27.17 15.99 -21.87
CA LEU A 191 25.74 16.23 -21.60
C LEU A 191 24.76 15.03 -21.70
N ASP A 192 25.23 13.79 -21.79
CA ASP A 192 24.36 12.60 -21.96
C ASP A 192 24.05 11.85 -20.65
N PHE A 193 24.66 12.25 -19.53
CA PHE A 193 24.32 11.75 -18.20
C PHE A 193 23.57 12.83 -17.43
N CYS A 194 22.26 12.95 -17.62
CA CYS A 194 21.42 13.64 -16.63
C CYS A 194 21.40 12.79 -15.35
N PRO A 195 22.03 13.23 -14.24
CA PRO A 195 21.87 12.57 -12.96
C PRO A 195 20.41 12.71 -12.52
N ALA A 196 19.94 11.77 -11.70
CA ALA A 196 18.63 11.82 -11.05
C ALA A 196 18.35 13.26 -10.58
N VAL A 197 17.33 13.87 -11.18
CA VAL A 197 16.96 15.28 -10.97
C VAL A 197 16.87 15.52 -9.47
N SER A 198 17.71 16.43 -8.97
CA SER A 198 17.77 16.80 -7.57
C SER A 198 16.37 17.16 -7.07
N PHE A 199 16.04 16.75 -5.84
CA PHE A 199 14.77 17.08 -5.19
C PHE A 199 14.51 18.61 -5.22
N ASP A 200 15.57 19.42 -5.24
CA ASP A 200 15.55 20.88 -5.37
C ASP A 200 15.17 21.38 -6.78
N ALA A 201 15.63 20.76 -7.87
CA ALA A 201 15.22 21.13 -9.23
C ALA A 201 13.74 20.79 -9.52
N LEU A 202 13.19 19.83 -8.77
CA LEU A 202 11.78 19.43 -8.82
C LEU A 202 10.87 20.29 -7.93
N GLN A 203 11.40 20.95 -6.88
CA GLN A 203 10.66 21.97 -6.11
C GLN A 203 10.38 23.27 -6.92
N VAL A 204 11.00 23.44 -8.08
CA VAL A 204 10.83 24.61 -8.96
C VAL A 204 9.50 24.58 -9.74
N GLU A 205 8.84 23.42 -9.85
CA GLU A 205 7.55 23.33 -10.51
C GLU A 205 6.50 24.09 -9.65
N LYS A 206 5.82 25.09 -10.20
CA LYS A 206 4.80 25.86 -9.47
C LYS A 206 3.53 25.03 -9.27
N PHE A 207 2.82 25.25 -8.17
CA PHE A 207 1.56 24.54 -7.92
C PHE A 207 0.49 25.07 -8.88
N GLU A 208 -0.08 24.18 -9.70
CA GLU A 208 -1.15 24.52 -10.64
C GLU A 208 -2.38 23.65 -10.38
N THR A 209 -3.50 24.28 -10.03
CA THR A 209 -4.77 23.57 -9.76
C THR A 209 -5.29 22.83 -10.98
N GLN A 210 -4.97 23.29 -12.19
CA GLN A 210 -5.32 22.60 -13.44
C GLN A 210 -4.65 21.23 -13.55
N GLU A 211 -3.43 21.09 -13.03
CA GLU A 211 -2.68 19.84 -13.01
C GLU A 211 -3.26 18.84 -12.01
N VAL A 212 -3.88 19.33 -10.93
CA VAL A 212 -4.64 18.51 -9.97
C VAL A 212 -5.88 17.92 -10.64
N TRP A 213 -6.71 18.77 -11.28
CA TRP A 213 -7.89 18.29 -12.02
C TRP A 213 -7.53 17.34 -13.15
N ARG A 214 -6.40 17.57 -13.82
CA ARG A 214 -5.86 16.67 -14.84
C ARG A 214 -5.48 15.30 -14.26
N GLY A 215 -4.89 15.27 -13.06
CA GLY A 215 -4.58 14.02 -12.35
C GLY A 215 -5.84 13.26 -11.96
N ILE A 216 -6.87 13.97 -11.46
CA ILE A 216 -8.14 13.36 -11.04
C ILE A 216 -8.90 12.74 -12.23
N LEU A 217 -8.86 13.40 -13.39
CA LEU A 217 -9.58 12.95 -14.59
C LEU A 217 -8.79 11.95 -15.45
N GLU A 218 -7.59 11.54 -15.03
CA GLU A 218 -6.75 10.62 -15.79
C GLU A 218 -7.35 9.19 -15.77
N PRO A 219 -7.78 8.63 -16.91
CA PRO A 219 -8.48 7.34 -16.95
C PRO A 219 -7.64 6.18 -16.40
N GLN A 220 -6.32 6.26 -16.56
CA GLN A 220 -5.40 5.24 -16.05
C GLN A 220 -5.53 5.07 -14.54
N VAL A 221 -5.70 6.16 -13.78
CA VAL A 221 -5.78 6.15 -12.31
C VAL A 221 -7.01 5.40 -11.83
N TRP A 222 -8.14 5.58 -12.51
CA TRP A 222 -9.37 4.89 -12.17
C TRP A 222 -9.28 3.40 -12.49
N MET A 223 -8.74 3.03 -13.65
CA MET A 223 -8.55 1.63 -14.03
C MET A 223 -7.60 0.91 -13.05
N THR A 224 -6.43 1.49 -12.77
CA THR A 224 -5.45 0.88 -11.86
C THR A 224 -5.88 0.98 -10.40
N GLY A 225 -6.60 2.04 -10.01
CA GLY A 225 -7.14 2.22 -8.66
C GLY A 225 -8.20 1.19 -8.32
N PHE A 226 -9.21 0.99 -9.19
CA PHE A 226 -10.23 -0.03 -8.96
C PHE A 226 -9.66 -1.46 -9.03
N ALA A 227 -8.75 -1.73 -9.97
CA ALA A 227 -8.07 -3.03 -10.02
C ALA A 227 -7.30 -3.30 -8.71
N LEU A 228 -6.57 -2.29 -8.20
CA LEU A 228 -5.85 -2.40 -6.94
C LEU A 228 -6.81 -2.55 -5.75
N MET A 229 -7.94 -1.84 -5.72
CA MET A 229 -8.98 -1.98 -4.69
C MET A 229 -9.52 -3.41 -4.62
N PHE A 230 -9.81 -4.05 -5.75
CA PHE A 230 -10.29 -5.42 -5.75
C PHE A 230 -9.25 -6.41 -5.22
N ILE A 231 -7.98 -6.20 -5.55
CA ILE A 231 -6.88 -7.00 -5.03
C ILE A 231 -6.71 -6.76 -3.52
N THR A 232 -6.76 -5.50 -3.06
CA THR A 232 -6.60 -5.18 -1.63
C THR A 232 -7.78 -5.68 -0.80
N ILE A 233 -9.01 -5.73 -1.33
CA ILE A 233 -10.14 -6.40 -0.65
C ILE A 233 -9.76 -7.86 -0.37
N ALA A 234 -9.31 -8.59 -1.39
CA ALA A 234 -8.93 -10.00 -1.25
C ALA A 234 -7.74 -10.19 -0.30
N THR A 235 -6.72 -9.33 -0.37
CA THR A 235 -5.53 -9.38 0.48
C THR A 235 -5.83 -9.03 1.93
N GLN A 236 -6.63 -8.00 2.21
CA GLN A 236 -7.02 -7.66 3.57
C GLN A 236 -7.92 -8.73 4.18
N SER A 237 -8.73 -9.39 3.36
CA SER A 237 -9.56 -10.49 3.82
C SER A 237 -8.79 -11.79 4.09
N PHE A 238 -7.52 -11.87 3.71
CA PHE A 238 -6.68 -13.07 3.83
C PHE A 238 -6.62 -13.60 5.27
N GLY A 239 -6.57 -12.70 6.27
CA GLY A 239 -6.52 -13.10 7.69
C GLY A 239 -7.80 -13.73 8.24
N PHE A 240 -8.98 -13.46 7.66
CA PHE A 240 -10.26 -13.89 8.26
C PHE A 240 -10.58 -15.37 8.03
N PHE A 241 -10.22 -15.95 6.88
CA PHE A 241 -10.49 -17.36 6.58
C PHE A 241 -9.31 -18.30 6.87
N LEU A 242 -8.16 -17.76 7.28
CA LEU A 242 -6.97 -18.50 7.71
C LEU A 242 -7.12 -19.15 9.10
N VAL A 243 -8.22 -18.86 9.81
CA VAL A 243 -8.53 -19.47 11.12
C VAL A 243 -9.09 -20.87 10.91
N ILE A 244 -8.20 -21.81 10.60
CA ILE A 244 -8.56 -23.22 10.35
C ILE A 244 -8.65 -23.96 11.70
N LYS A 245 -9.76 -23.74 12.41
CA LYS A 245 -10.15 -24.60 13.55
C LYS A 245 -10.46 -26.04 13.11
N GLU A 246 -10.72 -26.27 11.82
CA GLU A 246 -11.05 -27.59 11.25
C GLU A 246 -9.91 -28.61 11.36
N MET A 247 -8.65 -28.19 11.53
CA MET A 247 -7.53 -29.12 11.64
C MET A 247 -7.35 -29.71 13.06
N GLY A 248 -8.21 -29.33 14.01
CA GLY A 248 -8.21 -29.90 15.37
C GLY A 248 -6.94 -29.60 16.19
N HIS A 249 -6.13 -28.64 15.73
CA HIS A 249 -4.90 -28.25 16.41
C HIS A 249 -5.17 -27.18 17.47
N ASP A 250 -4.27 -27.13 18.46
CA ASP A 250 -4.30 -26.15 19.53
C ASP A 250 -4.37 -24.70 18.96
N ARG A 251 -4.96 -23.77 19.71
CA ARG A 251 -5.12 -22.35 19.33
C ARG A 251 -3.78 -21.76 18.89
N VAL A 252 -2.73 -22.13 19.62
CA VAL A 252 -1.33 -21.78 19.38
C VAL A 252 -0.83 -22.24 18.02
N TYR A 253 -1.05 -23.51 17.68
CA TYR A 253 -0.59 -24.07 16.40
C TYR A 253 -1.39 -23.50 15.22
N THR A 254 -2.66 -23.17 15.44
CA THR A 254 -3.53 -22.54 14.43
C THR A 254 -3.06 -21.11 14.06
N GLN A 255 -2.62 -20.32 15.04
CA GLN A 255 -2.00 -19.00 14.77
C GLN A 255 -0.69 -19.14 13.99
N LEU A 256 0.14 -20.13 14.32
CA LEU A 256 1.39 -20.39 13.58
C LEU A 256 1.11 -20.80 12.12
N LEU A 257 0.11 -21.66 11.92
CA LEU A 257 -0.34 -22.07 10.58
C LEU A 257 -0.78 -20.89 9.71
N SER A 258 -1.36 -19.84 10.31
CA SER A 258 -1.72 -18.63 9.57
C SER A 258 -0.54 -17.78 9.11
N ALA A 259 0.63 -17.90 9.76
CA ALA A 259 1.82 -17.12 9.41
C ALA A 259 2.56 -17.65 8.17
N TYR A 260 2.55 -18.97 7.94
CA TYR A 260 3.35 -19.59 6.88
C TYR A 260 3.04 -19.12 5.45
N PRO A 261 1.78 -18.89 5.03
CA PRO A 261 1.48 -18.46 3.67
C PRO A 261 2.10 -17.10 3.29
N TYR A 262 2.38 -16.23 4.26
CA TYR A 262 2.99 -14.93 4.02
C TYR A 262 4.48 -15.01 3.63
N LEU A 263 5.20 -16.05 4.07
CA LEU A 263 6.63 -16.22 3.79
C LEU A 263 6.94 -16.44 2.30
N PRO A 264 6.33 -17.41 1.58
CA PRO A 264 6.58 -17.57 0.16
C PRO A 264 6.01 -16.39 -0.65
N ALA A 265 4.92 -15.76 -0.19
CA ALA A 265 4.38 -14.56 -0.83
C ALA A 265 5.39 -13.40 -0.79
N SER A 266 6.08 -13.18 0.33
CA SER A 266 7.07 -12.11 0.46
C SER A 266 8.30 -12.32 -0.44
N VAL A 267 8.80 -13.56 -0.52
CA VAL A 267 9.89 -13.92 -1.43
C VAL A 267 9.48 -13.68 -2.88
N LEU A 268 8.26 -14.10 -3.24
CA LEU A 268 7.75 -13.93 -4.60
C LEU A 268 7.56 -12.45 -4.98
N VAL A 269 7.13 -11.59 -4.05
CA VAL A 269 7.08 -10.13 -4.25
C VAL A 269 8.44 -9.59 -4.68
N ILE A 270 9.52 -9.98 -4.00
CA ILE A 270 10.87 -9.52 -4.31
C ILE A 270 11.32 -10.03 -5.68
N VAL A 271 11.12 -11.32 -5.97
CA VAL A 271 11.50 -11.94 -7.25
C VAL A 271 10.78 -11.29 -8.43
N ILE A 272 9.45 -11.12 -8.34
CA ILE A 272 8.66 -10.48 -9.39
C ILE A 272 9.01 -9.01 -9.55
N SER A 273 9.28 -8.30 -8.44
CA SER A 273 9.70 -6.89 -8.50
C SER A 273 11.04 -6.73 -9.22
N PHE A 274 12.01 -7.62 -8.94
CA PHE A 274 13.28 -7.66 -9.66
C PHE A 274 13.11 -7.99 -11.15
N LEU A 275 12.26 -8.97 -11.45
CA LEU A 275 12.03 -9.41 -12.83
C LEU A 275 11.33 -8.34 -13.66
N ALA A 276 10.38 -7.62 -13.07
CA ALA A 276 9.63 -6.56 -13.72
C ALA A 276 10.49 -5.31 -13.99
N ASP A 277 11.45 -4.98 -13.11
CA ASP A 277 12.47 -3.97 -13.41
C ASP A 277 13.43 -4.46 -14.51
N LYS A 278 13.84 -5.73 -14.51
CA LYS A 278 14.70 -6.26 -15.56
C LYS A 278 14.04 -6.26 -16.95
N TRP A 279 12.74 -6.55 -17.02
CA TRP A 279 12.00 -6.65 -18.28
C TRP A 279 11.24 -5.38 -18.68
N GLN A 280 11.25 -4.35 -17.82
CA GLN A 280 10.53 -3.08 -18.05
C GLN A 280 9.06 -3.25 -18.46
N SER A 281 8.43 -4.36 -18.04
CA SER A 281 7.10 -4.80 -18.45
C SER A 281 6.31 -5.16 -17.20
N ARG A 282 5.45 -4.24 -16.75
CA ARG A 282 4.84 -4.28 -15.41
C ARG A 282 3.40 -4.77 -15.46
N GLY A 283 2.60 -4.27 -16.39
CA GLY A 283 1.23 -4.74 -16.61
C GLY A 283 1.15 -6.22 -17.03
N PRO A 284 1.99 -6.72 -17.96
CA PRO A 284 2.02 -8.14 -18.28
C PRO A 284 2.35 -9.04 -17.08
N MET A 285 3.23 -8.60 -16.17
CA MET A 285 3.52 -9.33 -14.93
C MET A 285 2.29 -9.48 -14.05
N ILE A 286 1.51 -8.41 -13.90
CA ILE A 286 0.25 -8.45 -13.16
C ILE A 286 -0.72 -9.45 -13.80
N LEU A 287 -0.83 -9.45 -15.13
CA LEU A 287 -1.71 -10.35 -15.88
C LEU A 287 -1.33 -11.83 -15.75
N VAL A 288 -0.06 -12.15 -15.50
CA VAL A 288 0.42 -13.52 -15.26
C VAL A 288 0.19 -13.95 -13.81
N MET A 289 0.32 -13.04 -12.84
CA MET A 289 0.17 -13.37 -11.41
C MET A 289 -1.28 -13.52 -10.96
N LEU A 290 -2.20 -12.71 -11.48
CA LEU A 290 -3.61 -12.74 -11.07
C LEU A 290 -4.32 -14.09 -11.36
N PRO A 291 -4.10 -14.77 -12.51
CA PRO A 291 -4.63 -16.12 -12.75
C PRO A 291 -4.19 -17.16 -11.71
N LEU A 292 -2.99 -17.01 -11.12
CA LEU A 292 -2.54 -17.89 -10.04
C LEU A 292 -3.44 -17.77 -8.81
N SER A 293 -3.86 -16.53 -8.47
CA SER A 293 -4.80 -16.28 -7.39
C SER A 293 -6.21 -16.80 -7.72
N ILE A 294 -6.68 -16.63 -8.96
CA ILE A 294 -7.96 -17.18 -9.45
C ILE A 294 -7.99 -18.70 -9.28
N ALA A 295 -6.92 -19.40 -9.67
CA ALA A 295 -6.79 -20.84 -9.47
C ALA A 295 -6.80 -21.22 -7.98
N GLY A 296 -6.13 -20.44 -7.14
CA GLY A 296 -6.17 -20.60 -5.68
C GLY A 296 -7.58 -20.49 -5.10
N TYR A 297 -8.34 -19.45 -5.43
CA TYR A 297 -9.72 -19.30 -4.97
C TYR A 297 -10.64 -20.41 -5.49
N LEU A 298 -10.47 -20.84 -6.75
CA LEU A 298 -11.24 -21.94 -7.31
C LEU A 298 -10.96 -23.26 -6.56
N MET A 299 -9.70 -23.53 -6.26
CA MET A 299 -9.28 -24.67 -5.44
C MET A 299 -9.87 -24.61 -4.02
N ALA A 300 -9.91 -23.43 -3.41
CA ALA A 300 -10.51 -23.22 -2.08
C ALA A 300 -12.02 -23.48 -2.06
N ILE A 301 -12.74 -23.14 -3.13
CA ILE A 301 -14.19 -23.34 -3.26
C ILE A 301 -14.53 -24.81 -3.50
N ILE A 302 -13.84 -25.47 -4.44
CA ILE A 302 -14.15 -26.84 -4.88
C ILE A 302 -13.72 -27.85 -3.81
N SER A 303 -12.58 -27.63 -3.16
CA SER A 303 -12.01 -28.62 -2.26
C SER A 303 -12.81 -28.80 -0.97
N GLU A 304 -13.09 -30.07 -0.64
CA GLU A 304 -13.70 -30.48 0.63
C GLU A 304 -12.68 -30.87 1.69
N ARG A 305 -11.42 -31.16 1.29
CA ARG A 305 -10.37 -31.59 2.22
C ARG A 305 -9.68 -30.37 2.87
N PRO A 306 -9.57 -30.29 4.21
CA PRO A 306 -8.94 -29.15 4.91
C PRO A 306 -7.49 -28.89 4.48
N LYS A 307 -6.69 -29.95 4.26
CA LYS A 307 -5.29 -29.83 3.80
C LYS A 307 -5.16 -29.16 2.44
N ILE A 308 -6.08 -29.45 1.52
CA ILE A 308 -6.08 -28.88 0.16
C ILE A 308 -6.56 -27.42 0.22
N ARG A 309 -7.53 -27.10 1.08
CA ARG A 309 -7.93 -25.70 1.35
C ARG A 309 -6.77 -24.90 1.93
N TYR A 310 -5.99 -25.47 2.84
CA TYR A 310 -4.78 -24.82 3.34
C TYR A 310 -3.76 -24.57 2.23
N ALA A 311 -3.51 -25.56 1.36
CA ALA A 311 -2.63 -25.41 0.20
C ALA A 311 -3.08 -24.29 -0.75
N SER A 312 -4.40 -24.12 -0.96
CA SER A 312 -4.91 -23.03 -1.80
C SER A 312 -4.59 -21.63 -1.26
N VAL A 313 -4.43 -21.47 0.06
CA VAL A 313 -4.06 -20.18 0.66
C VAL A 313 -2.67 -19.73 0.21
N PHE A 314 -1.73 -20.67 0.03
CA PHE A 314 -0.40 -20.35 -0.50
C PHE A 314 -0.45 -19.82 -1.93
N LEU A 315 -1.30 -20.42 -2.78
CA LEU A 315 -1.50 -19.98 -4.17
C LEU A 315 -2.17 -18.60 -4.23
N ILE A 316 -3.17 -18.37 -3.39
CA ILE A 316 -3.84 -17.06 -3.27
C ILE A 316 -2.83 -15.98 -2.85
N GLY A 317 -2.04 -16.24 -1.81
CA GLY A 317 -1.02 -15.31 -1.33
C GLY A 317 0.05 -15.01 -2.39
N ALA A 318 0.52 -16.05 -3.08
CA ALA A 318 1.48 -15.91 -4.18
C ALA A 318 0.95 -15.05 -5.34
N GLY A 319 -0.34 -15.14 -5.67
CA GLY A 319 -0.93 -14.35 -6.76
C GLY A 319 -1.36 -12.93 -6.39
N LEU A 320 -1.71 -12.66 -5.11
CA LEU A 320 -2.24 -11.35 -4.68
C LEU A 320 -1.18 -10.33 -4.28
N TYR A 321 -0.10 -10.77 -3.64
CA TYR A 321 0.91 -9.86 -3.09
C TYR A 321 1.81 -9.19 -4.16
N PRO A 322 2.38 -9.92 -5.14
CA PRO A 322 3.29 -9.34 -6.14
C PRO A 322 2.70 -8.24 -7.04
N PRO A 323 1.41 -8.29 -7.45
CA PRO A 323 0.80 -7.22 -8.24
C PRO A 323 0.78 -5.84 -7.57
N ILE A 324 0.67 -5.77 -6.23
CA ILE A 324 0.52 -4.51 -5.49
C ILE A 324 1.62 -3.49 -5.81
N PRO A 325 2.93 -3.80 -5.63
CA PRO A 325 4.01 -2.87 -5.99
C PRO A 325 4.05 -2.55 -7.49
N CYS A 326 3.62 -3.47 -8.36
CA CYS A 326 3.54 -3.24 -9.80
C CYS A 326 2.54 -2.10 -10.13
N PHE A 327 1.40 -2.02 -9.44
CA PHE A 327 0.42 -0.96 -9.65
C PHE A 327 0.92 0.43 -9.24
N PHE A 328 1.61 0.52 -8.10
CA PHE A 328 2.18 1.78 -7.60
C PHE A 328 3.29 2.30 -8.53
N THR A 329 4.12 1.40 -9.06
CA THR A 329 5.21 1.75 -9.97
C THR A 329 4.70 2.12 -11.36
N LEU A 330 3.72 1.38 -11.88
CA LEU A 330 3.10 1.65 -13.18
C LEU A 330 2.50 3.07 -13.24
N ILE A 331 1.79 3.49 -12.19
CA ILE A 331 1.19 4.82 -12.18
C ILE A 331 2.25 5.93 -12.01
N ALA A 332 3.25 5.68 -11.17
CA ALA A 332 4.34 6.63 -10.94
C ALA A 332 5.16 6.88 -12.20
N HIS A 333 5.34 5.86 -13.06
CA HIS A 333 6.07 5.97 -14.32
C HIS A 333 5.27 6.54 -15.46
N ASN A 334 3.97 6.22 -15.54
CA ASN A 334 3.10 6.72 -16.60
C ASN A 334 2.61 8.16 -16.35
N THR A 335 3.00 8.75 -15.23
CA THR A 335 2.67 10.13 -14.87
C THR A 335 3.92 11.00 -14.77
N SER A 336 3.90 12.13 -15.47
CA SER A 336 4.95 13.16 -15.40
C SER A 336 4.44 14.42 -14.70
N GLY A 337 5.35 15.25 -14.19
CA GLY A 337 4.99 16.45 -13.44
C GLY A 337 4.66 16.08 -11.99
N MET A 338 5.27 16.80 -11.05
CA MET A 338 5.17 16.49 -9.63
C MET A 338 3.75 16.70 -9.12
N THR A 339 3.09 17.79 -9.50
CA THR A 339 1.72 18.08 -9.05
C THR A 339 0.76 16.97 -9.47
N LYS A 340 0.81 16.58 -10.75
CA LYS A 340 -0.02 15.49 -11.27
C LYS A 340 0.35 14.16 -10.61
N ARG A 341 1.64 13.81 -10.52
CA ARG A 341 2.08 12.56 -9.90
C ARG A 341 1.63 12.44 -8.45
N ALA A 342 1.74 13.50 -7.65
CA ALA A 342 1.27 13.53 -6.27
C ALA A 342 -0.25 13.30 -6.18
N THR A 343 -1.04 13.95 -7.02
CA THR A 343 -2.49 13.75 -7.05
C THR A 343 -2.85 12.33 -7.48
N VAL A 344 -2.19 11.82 -8.52
CA VAL A 344 -2.45 10.51 -9.11
C VAL A 344 -2.08 9.37 -8.16
N THR A 345 -0.90 9.40 -7.52
CA THR A 345 -0.49 8.36 -6.57
C THR A 345 -1.36 8.37 -5.33
N ALA A 346 -1.74 9.55 -4.82
CA ALA A 346 -2.68 9.63 -3.71
C ALA A 346 -4.08 9.12 -4.09
N LEU A 347 -4.60 9.51 -5.25
CA LEU A 347 -5.92 9.06 -5.70
C LEU A 347 -5.98 7.55 -5.91
N GLN A 348 -4.92 6.94 -6.47
CA GLN A 348 -4.84 5.48 -6.61
C GLN A 348 -4.85 4.80 -5.23
N THR A 349 -4.06 5.31 -4.29
CA THR A 349 -3.99 4.78 -2.92
C THR A 349 -5.35 4.91 -2.22
N MET A 350 -6.06 6.00 -2.47
CA MET A 350 -7.32 6.34 -1.82
C MET A 350 -8.42 5.37 -2.25
N ILE A 351 -8.47 5.09 -3.56
CA ILE A 351 -9.36 4.07 -4.13
C ILE A 351 -8.98 2.68 -3.58
N ALA A 352 -7.69 2.35 -3.54
CA ALA A 352 -7.21 1.07 -3.07
C ALA A 352 -7.52 0.80 -1.58
N ASN A 353 -7.38 1.80 -0.70
CA ASN A 353 -7.62 1.66 0.73
C ASN A 353 -9.10 1.71 1.11
N SER A 354 -9.97 2.24 0.23
CA SER A 354 -11.42 2.09 0.36
C SER A 354 -11.84 0.61 0.45
N ALA A 355 -11.03 -0.31 -0.06
CA ALA A 355 -11.15 -1.76 0.15
C ALA A 355 -11.30 -2.17 1.62
N GLY A 356 -10.61 -1.48 2.53
CA GLY A 356 -10.62 -1.81 3.95
C GLY A 356 -11.95 -1.53 4.63
N PHE A 357 -12.81 -0.71 4.03
CA PHE A 357 -14.20 -0.59 4.45
C PHE A 357 -15.01 -1.85 4.11
N PHE A 358 -14.74 -2.49 2.98
CA PHE A 358 -15.50 -3.66 2.49
C PHE A 358 -14.96 -4.99 3.04
N ALA A 359 -13.65 -5.12 3.20
CA ALA A 359 -12.98 -6.38 3.55
C ALA A 359 -13.50 -7.05 4.85
N PRO A 360 -13.80 -6.32 5.95
CA PRO A 360 -14.32 -6.92 7.18
C PRO A 360 -15.74 -7.51 7.04
N PHE A 361 -16.51 -7.04 6.06
CA PHE A 361 -17.88 -7.53 5.82
C PHE A 361 -17.93 -8.70 4.83
N LEU A 362 -16.82 -9.03 4.19
CA LEU A 362 -16.77 -10.06 3.15
C LEU A 362 -16.83 -11.49 3.72
N TYR A 363 -16.24 -11.68 4.91
CA TYR A 363 -16.19 -12.97 5.60
C TYR A 363 -16.89 -12.84 6.95
N THR A 364 -18.14 -13.28 7.00
CA THR A 364 -18.96 -13.27 8.21
C THR A 364 -19.02 -14.66 8.86
N SER A 365 -19.14 -14.70 10.18
CA SER A 365 -19.06 -15.95 10.97
C SER A 365 -20.14 -16.98 10.65
N ASP A 366 -21.27 -16.56 10.08
CA ASP A 366 -22.36 -17.41 9.58
C ASP A 366 -21.96 -18.25 8.36
N GLN A 367 -20.90 -17.86 7.65
CA GLN A 367 -20.38 -18.59 6.49
C GLN A 367 -19.29 -19.60 6.88
N ALA A 368 -18.91 -19.65 8.16
CA ALA A 368 -17.95 -20.63 8.64
C ALA A 368 -18.52 -22.05 8.49
N PRO A 369 -17.68 -23.07 8.25
CA PRO A 369 -16.22 -23.01 8.11
C PRO A 369 -15.74 -22.98 6.65
N ARG A 370 -16.65 -23.10 5.67
CA ARG A 370 -16.30 -23.18 4.24
C ARG A 370 -16.16 -21.81 3.57
N PHE A 371 -16.82 -20.78 4.09
CA PHE A 371 -16.78 -19.40 3.60
C PHE A 371 -17.03 -19.26 2.07
N VAL A 372 -17.86 -20.13 1.49
CA VAL A 372 -18.04 -20.21 0.02
C VAL A 372 -18.50 -18.88 -0.59
N LYS A 373 -19.41 -18.16 0.08
CA LYS A 373 -19.88 -16.85 -0.39
C LYS A 373 -18.74 -15.82 -0.42
N GLY A 374 -17.97 -15.68 0.66
CA GLY A 374 -16.80 -14.80 0.68
C GLY A 374 -15.77 -15.13 -0.42
N HIS A 375 -15.46 -16.42 -0.62
CA HIS A 375 -14.52 -16.86 -1.65
C HIS A 375 -15.03 -16.60 -3.08
N THR A 376 -16.32 -16.80 -3.35
CA THR A 376 -16.91 -16.56 -4.67
C THR A 376 -16.97 -15.06 -5.02
N ILE A 377 -17.26 -14.21 -4.03
CA ILE A 377 -17.21 -12.75 -4.23
C ILE A 377 -15.76 -12.30 -4.48
N ALA A 378 -14.80 -12.77 -3.67
CA ALA A 378 -13.38 -12.47 -3.87
C ALA A 378 -12.87 -12.91 -5.25
N LEU A 379 -13.26 -14.10 -5.70
CA LEU A 379 -12.96 -14.61 -7.05
C LEU A 379 -13.50 -13.66 -8.13
N GLY A 380 -14.76 -13.23 -8.01
CA GLY A 380 -15.37 -12.27 -8.94
C GLY A 380 -14.63 -10.93 -9.00
N LEU A 381 -14.21 -10.41 -7.86
CA LEU A 381 -13.42 -9.17 -7.76
C LEU A 381 -12.04 -9.31 -8.42
N ILE A 382 -11.36 -10.44 -8.24
CA ILE A 382 -10.04 -10.68 -8.86
C ILE A 382 -10.17 -10.86 -10.37
N CYS A 383 -11.21 -11.55 -10.85
CA CYS A 383 -11.50 -11.62 -12.28
C CYS A 383 -11.77 -10.22 -12.86
N ALA A 384 -12.53 -9.37 -12.16
CA ALA A 384 -12.73 -7.98 -12.56
C ALA A 384 -11.41 -7.18 -12.56
N ALA A 385 -10.54 -7.38 -11.56
CA ALA A 385 -9.21 -6.77 -11.50
C ALA A 385 -8.33 -7.19 -12.69
N TRP A 386 -8.40 -8.46 -13.10
CA TRP A 386 -7.68 -8.97 -14.27
C TRP A 386 -8.15 -8.29 -15.56
N VAL A 387 -9.46 -8.17 -15.76
CA VAL A 387 -10.04 -7.48 -16.92
C VAL A 387 -9.66 -6.00 -16.94
N LEU A 388 -9.76 -5.30 -15.80
CA LEU A 388 -9.35 -3.89 -15.70
C LEU A 388 -7.86 -3.70 -16.00
N THR A 389 -7.01 -4.62 -15.51
CA THR A 389 -5.57 -4.60 -15.81
C THR A 389 -5.32 -4.82 -17.30
N ALA A 390 -6.02 -5.77 -17.93
CA ALA A 390 -5.90 -6.04 -19.36
C ALA A 390 -6.32 -4.82 -20.19
N CYS A 391 -7.44 -4.18 -19.82
CA CYS A 391 -7.90 -2.93 -20.43
C CYS A 391 -6.85 -1.82 -20.28
N ASN A 392 -6.21 -1.70 -19.13
CA ASN A 392 -5.15 -0.71 -18.91
C ASN A 392 -3.90 -0.97 -19.78
N VAL A 393 -3.46 -2.24 -19.89
CA VAL A 393 -2.34 -2.64 -20.77
C VAL A 393 -2.67 -2.33 -22.22
N LEU A 394 -3.89 -2.66 -22.68
CA LEU A 394 -4.35 -2.36 -24.02
C LEU A 394 -4.45 -0.84 -24.28
N TYR A 395 -4.88 -0.06 -23.30
CA TYR A 395 -4.91 1.40 -23.37
C TYR A 395 -3.50 1.97 -23.54
N CYS A 396 -2.55 1.56 -22.69
CA CYS A 396 -1.15 1.98 -22.78
C CYS A 396 -0.53 1.59 -24.13
N TRP A 397 -0.80 0.36 -24.60
CA TRP A 397 -0.34 -0.11 -25.91
C TRP A 397 -0.91 0.70 -27.07
N LYS A 398 -2.23 0.97 -27.05
CA LYS A 398 -2.91 1.77 -28.08
C LYS A 398 -2.39 3.20 -28.12
N GLU A 399 -2.21 3.84 -26.97
CA GLU A 399 -1.69 5.21 -26.91
C GLU A 399 -0.22 5.27 -27.35
N ASN A 400 0.62 4.28 -26.98
CA ASN A 400 1.99 4.17 -27.48
C ASN A 400 2.05 3.98 -29.00
N LYS A 401 1.17 3.15 -29.57
CA LYS A 401 1.07 2.95 -31.03
C LYS A 401 0.62 4.23 -31.74
N ALA A 402 -0.32 4.98 -31.16
CA ALA A 402 -0.78 6.25 -31.71
C ALA A 402 0.31 7.34 -31.70
N ARG A 403 1.13 7.39 -30.64
CA ARG A 403 2.29 8.29 -30.54
C ARG A 403 3.38 7.95 -31.56
N LYS A 404 3.76 6.67 -31.69
CA LYS A 404 4.72 6.23 -32.72
C LYS A 404 4.27 6.55 -34.15
N ALA A 405 2.96 6.61 -34.39
CA ALA A 405 2.39 6.98 -35.68
C ALA A 405 2.28 8.51 -35.92
N GLY A 406 2.82 9.36 -35.04
CA GLY A 406 2.78 10.83 -35.18
C GLY A 406 1.38 11.45 -35.02
N LYS A 407 0.36 10.67 -34.66
CA LYS A 407 -1.04 11.14 -34.56
C LYS A 407 -1.28 12.13 -33.42
N LYS A 408 -0.28 12.38 -32.57
CA LYS A 408 -0.38 13.14 -31.32
C LYS A 408 0.48 14.41 -31.32
N ASP A 409 1.20 14.69 -32.39
CA ASP A 409 2.13 15.82 -32.50
C ASP A 409 1.42 17.19 -32.43
N TYR A 410 0.12 17.21 -32.77
CA TYR A 410 -0.74 18.39 -32.58
C TYR A 410 -0.81 18.86 -31.11
N ARG A 411 -0.56 17.96 -30.13
CA ARG A 411 -0.58 18.29 -28.70
C ARG A 411 0.54 19.25 -28.31
N VAL A 412 1.71 19.16 -28.95
CA VAL A 412 2.84 20.08 -28.71
C VAL A 412 2.46 21.49 -29.14
N LYS A 413 1.89 21.63 -30.35
CA LYS A 413 1.42 22.93 -30.87
C LYS A 413 0.35 23.54 -29.96
N ARG A 414 -0.63 22.74 -29.52
CA ARG A 414 -1.66 23.19 -28.57
C ARG A 414 -1.08 23.59 -27.21
N TYR A 415 -0.03 22.90 -26.76
CA TYR A 415 0.64 23.21 -25.50
C TYR A 415 1.41 24.53 -25.58
N GLN A 416 2.12 24.77 -26.69
CA GLN A 416 2.83 26.03 -26.92
C GLN A 416 1.87 27.24 -26.89
N VAL A 417 0.67 27.09 -27.46
CA VAL A 417 -0.39 28.11 -27.38
C VAL A 417 -0.81 28.37 -25.93
N MET A 418 -0.99 27.32 -25.11
CA MET A 418 -1.36 27.49 -23.69
C MET A 418 -0.27 28.17 -22.87
N ILE A 419 1.02 27.92 -23.15
CA ILE A 419 2.13 28.64 -22.54
C ILE A 419 2.12 30.11 -22.96
N ASN A 420 1.97 30.38 -24.26
CA ASN A 420 1.94 31.75 -24.80
C ASN A 420 0.76 32.56 -24.26
N GLU A 421 -0.38 31.93 -24.02
CA GLU A 421 -1.57 32.52 -23.40
C GLU A 421 -1.48 32.62 -21.87
N ASN A 422 -0.33 32.29 -21.26
CA ASN A 422 -0.12 32.22 -19.80
C ASN A 422 -1.12 31.31 -19.06
N LYS A 423 -1.74 30.35 -19.74
CA LYS A 423 -2.73 29.43 -19.14
C LYS A 423 -2.07 28.31 -18.32
N THR A 424 -0.82 27.94 -18.63
CA THR A 424 -0.03 26.92 -17.92
C THR A 424 1.46 27.24 -17.96
N LYS A 425 2.17 27.04 -16.84
CA LYS A 425 3.63 27.16 -16.69
C LYS A 425 4.31 25.83 -16.36
N ALA A 426 3.52 24.76 -16.21
CA ALA A 426 4.05 23.41 -16.05
C ALA A 426 4.85 22.96 -17.30
N PRO A 427 5.71 21.93 -17.19
CA PRO A 427 6.26 21.23 -18.35
C PRO A 427 5.20 20.38 -19.06
N ILE A 428 5.39 20.13 -20.36
CA ILE A 428 4.45 19.35 -21.19
C ILE A 428 4.23 17.93 -20.64
N GLY A 429 5.30 17.31 -20.12
CA GLY A 429 5.23 16.04 -19.42
C GLY A 429 4.77 14.88 -20.30
N ASP A 430 3.71 14.18 -19.90
CA ASP A 430 3.15 12.96 -20.46
C ASP A 430 2.27 13.22 -21.69
N ARG A 431 2.04 14.51 -21.97
CA ARG A 431 1.46 15.00 -23.22
C ARG A 431 2.49 15.03 -24.35
N ASP A 432 3.78 14.92 -24.03
CA ASP A 432 4.84 14.86 -25.03
C ASP A 432 4.65 13.63 -25.94
N PRO A 433 4.69 13.78 -27.28
CA PRO A 433 4.66 12.65 -28.22
C PRO A 433 5.79 11.65 -27.99
N THR A 434 6.92 12.08 -27.44
CA THR A 434 8.08 11.23 -27.13
C THR A 434 7.92 10.43 -25.84
N PHE A 435 6.95 10.77 -25.00
CA PHE A 435 6.71 10.06 -23.74
C PHE A 435 6.08 8.68 -23.99
N VAL A 436 6.81 7.63 -23.64
CA VAL A 436 6.39 6.23 -23.78
C VAL A 436 5.79 5.74 -22.46
N PHE A 437 4.55 5.23 -22.51
CA PHE A 437 3.90 4.60 -21.37
C PHE A 437 4.53 3.23 -21.13
N THR A 438 4.83 2.92 -19.87
CA THR A 438 5.18 1.55 -19.49
C THR A 438 3.92 0.69 -19.60
N LEU A 439 4.09 -0.50 -20.17
CA LEU A 439 3.02 -1.51 -20.29
C LEU A 439 2.77 -2.21 -18.96
#